data_AF-A0A0T9RSM1-F1
#
_entry.id   AF-A0A0T9RSM1-F1
#
_cell.length_a   1.000
_cell.length_b   1.000
_cell.length_c   1.000
_cell.angle_alpha   90.00
_cell.angle_beta   90.00
_cell.angle_gamma   90.00
#
_symmetry.space_group_name_H-M   'P 1'
#
loop_
_entity.id
_entity.type
_entity.pdbx_description
1 polymer ?
#
loop_
_entity_poly.entity_id
_entity_poly.type
_entity_poly.pdbx_seq_one_letter_code
_entity_poly.pdbx_strand_id
1 'polypeptide(L)'
;MVVEAPRLNFNKNTIHLDDIKNIRGTNNADVFGNETSLQINNSRNEGGAIDVGIRGLQGNGRVPIVIDGSLQSTNTWRGYQGSADRTYIDMDLIESITIEKGASKGKFSGGAIGGTIKMKTIDAAKIVPSGDNFGILFKGGTYNNNRRPDIASVEDDQSNYKLSNGINSYSFNNGSVTAGLAYINYDFDFLIAHSERYQGNYFAGKHGYDKYSEKTPISPGQEVVNTSYESHSSILKIGLNINPYNRVDINLRRHEQKAGEVLSAGLLQKMALS
;
A
#
# COMPACT_ATOMS: atom_id res chain seq x y z
N MET A 1 2.77 13.67 46.34
CA MET A 1 2.35 12.62 45.38
C MET A 1 2.28 13.28 44.01
N VAL A 2 3.33 13.14 43.20
CA VAL A 2 3.34 13.67 41.83
C VAL A 2 2.66 12.62 40.96
N VAL A 3 1.47 12.92 40.47
CA VAL A 3 0.77 12.09 39.50
C VAL A 3 1.30 12.49 38.13
N GLU A 4 2.23 11.71 37.58
CA GLU A 4 2.59 11.81 36.17
C GLU A 4 1.45 11.19 35.34
N ALA A 5 0.56 12.03 34.81
CA ALA A 5 -0.37 11.59 33.79
C ALA A 5 0.43 11.33 32.49
N PRO A 6 0.31 10.15 31.85
CA PRO A 6 0.92 9.94 30.55
C PRO A 6 0.35 10.96 29.57
N ARG A 7 1.21 11.84 29.01
CA ARG A 7 0.82 12.71 27.91
C ARG A 7 0.47 11.84 26.71
N LEU A 8 -0.83 11.64 26.49
CA LEU A 8 -1.34 11.07 25.24
C LEU A 8 -0.91 11.99 24.10
N ASN A 9 0.08 11.55 23.32
CA ASN A 9 0.51 12.29 22.15
C ASN A 9 -0.46 11.99 21.00
N PHE A 10 -1.55 12.75 20.92
CA PHE A 10 -2.57 12.63 19.86
C PHE A 10 -2.01 12.80 18.42
N ASN A 11 -0.78 13.30 18.28
CA ASN A 11 -0.12 13.45 17.00
C ASN A 11 0.66 12.21 16.57
N LYS A 12 0.79 11.18 17.41
CA LYS A 12 1.48 9.93 17.06
C LYS A 12 0.51 8.75 17.16
N ASN A 13 0.39 7.99 16.08
CA ASN A 13 -0.35 6.74 16.07
C ASN A 13 0.50 5.61 15.49
N THR A 14 0.25 4.37 15.92
CA THR A 14 0.92 3.19 15.36
C THR A 14 -0.13 2.16 14.99
N ILE A 15 -0.14 1.77 13.71
CA ILE A 15 -0.93 0.65 13.20
C ILE A 15 -0.06 -0.60 13.36
N HIS A 16 -0.53 -1.57 14.14
CA HIS A 16 0.21 -2.80 14.41
C HIS A 16 -0.17 -3.90 13.44
N LEU A 17 0.68 -4.94 13.34
CA LEU A 17 0.52 -6.05 12.42
C LEU A 17 -0.89 -6.66 12.41
N ASP A 18 -1.51 -6.81 13.58
CA ASP A 18 -2.84 -7.40 13.68
C ASP A 18 -3.94 -6.47 13.14
N ASP A 19 -3.80 -5.15 13.33
CA ASP A 19 -4.66 -4.16 12.68
C ASP A 19 -4.46 -4.17 11.17
N ILE A 20 -3.21 -4.26 10.71
CA ILE A 20 -2.88 -4.35 9.28
C ILE A 20 -3.59 -5.56 8.68
N LYS A 21 -3.51 -6.75 9.30
CA LYS A 21 -4.20 -7.96 8.82
C LYS A 21 -5.71 -7.77 8.70
N ASN A 22 -6.33 -7.06 9.63
CA ASN A 22 -7.77 -6.85 9.68
C ASN A 22 -8.24 -5.74 8.71
N ILE A 23 -7.42 -4.72 8.48
CA ILE A 23 -7.79 -3.49 7.74
C ILE A 23 -7.22 -3.48 6.30
N ARG A 24 -6.28 -4.38 5.96
CA ARG A 24 -5.57 -4.43 4.64
C ARG A 24 -6.47 -4.28 3.42
N GLY A 25 -7.75 -4.65 3.51
CA GLY A 25 -8.72 -4.42 2.45
C GLY A 25 -8.31 -5.09 1.14
N THR A 26 -8.52 -4.38 0.03
CA THR A 26 -8.13 -4.84 -1.33
C THR A 26 -6.91 -4.09 -1.85
N ASN A 27 -6.57 -2.96 -1.24
CA ASN A 27 -5.49 -2.09 -1.66
C ASN A 27 -4.54 -1.79 -0.49
N ASN A 28 -3.25 -1.62 -0.77
CA ASN A 28 -2.24 -1.28 0.23
C ASN A 28 -2.57 -0.01 1.02
N ALA A 29 -3.28 0.93 0.42
CA ALA A 29 -3.73 2.16 1.06
C ALA A 29 -4.88 1.98 2.07
N ASP A 30 -5.65 0.89 1.98
CA ASP A 30 -6.86 0.70 2.80
C ASP A 30 -6.52 0.62 4.30
N VAL A 31 -5.29 0.21 4.63
CA VAL A 31 -4.75 0.19 6.00
C VAL A 31 -4.86 1.54 6.73
N PHE A 32 -4.87 2.66 6.00
CA PHE A 32 -4.98 4.00 6.55
C PHE A 32 -6.44 4.46 6.74
N GLY A 33 -7.43 3.66 6.37
CA GLY A 33 -8.84 4.06 6.36
C GLY A 33 -9.38 4.49 7.74
N ASN A 34 -8.80 3.97 8.82
CA ASN A 34 -9.18 4.33 10.19
C ASN A 34 -8.36 5.49 10.78
N GLU A 35 -7.44 6.07 10.00
CA GLU A 35 -6.55 7.13 10.46
C GLU A 35 -7.13 8.52 10.19
N THR A 36 -7.37 9.26 11.27
CA THR A 36 -7.85 10.64 11.17
C THR A 36 -6.75 11.58 10.65
N SER A 37 -7.15 12.64 9.97
CA SER A 37 -6.24 13.66 9.40
C SER A 37 -5.31 13.15 8.28
N LEU A 38 -5.48 11.91 7.83
CA LEU A 38 -4.79 11.38 6.67
C LEU A 38 -5.69 11.50 5.44
N GLN A 39 -5.06 11.75 4.30
CA GLN A 39 -5.69 11.77 2.98
C GLN A 39 -4.86 10.86 2.10
N ILE A 40 -5.46 9.85 1.49
CA ILE A 40 -4.74 9.02 0.53
C ILE A 40 -5.09 9.51 -0.87
N ASN A 41 -4.09 10.03 -1.56
CA ASN A 41 -4.26 10.56 -2.89
C ASN A 41 -4.28 9.41 -3.90
N ASN A 42 -5.32 9.41 -4.74
CA ASN A 42 -5.43 8.53 -5.90
C ASN A 42 -5.21 7.03 -5.63
N SER A 43 -5.50 6.55 -4.42
CA SER A 43 -5.09 5.20 -3.97
C SER A 43 -5.51 4.08 -4.91
N ARG A 44 -6.69 4.19 -5.51
CA ARG A 44 -7.29 3.18 -6.38
C ARG A 44 -6.73 3.20 -7.80
N ASN A 45 -6.17 4.33 -8.25
CA ASN A 45 -5.45 4.41 -9.52
C ASN A 45 -3.94 4.46 -9.23
N GLU A 46 -3.11 4.67 -10.25
CA GLU A 46 -1.63 4.68 -10.11
C GLU A 46 -1.05 3.31 -9.74
N GLY A 47 -1.73 2.26 -10.21
CA GLY A 47 -1.25 0.90 -10.11
C GLY A 47 -0.96 0.46 -8.69
N GLY A 48 -1.65 0.97 -7.67
CA GLY A 48 -1.49 0.56 -6.26
C GLY A 48 -0.42 1.31 -5.46
N ALA A 49 0.04 2.46 -5.95
CA ALA A 49 0.93 3.35 -5.22
C ALA A 49 0.28 3.92 -3.93
N ILE A 50 1.13 4.22 -2.95
CA ILE A 50 0.75 4.93 -1.73
C ILE A 50 1.29 6.35 -1.82
N ASP A 51 0.38 7.33 -1.81
CA ASP A 51 0.66 8.76 -1.67
C ASP A 51 -0.22 9.30 -0.54
N VAL A 52 0.42 9.65 0.59
CA VAL A 52 -0.29 10.06 1.81
C VAL A 52 -0.06 11.53 2.09
N GLY A 53 -1.16 12.26 2.23
CA GLY A 53 -1.20 13.59 2.82
C GLY A 53 -1.58 13.54 4.30
N ILE A 54 -1.03 14.47 5.08
CA ILE A 54 -1.41 14.70 6.49
C ILE A 54 -1.85 16.15 6.61
N ARG A 55 -3.09 16.36 7.06
CA ARG A 55 -3.68 17.70 7.28
C ARG A 55 -3.55 18.64 6.06
N GLY A 56 -3.73 18.11 4.85
CA GLY A 56 -3.63 18.86 3.60
C GLY A 56 -2.21 19.07 3.05
N LEU A 57 -1.17 18.60 3.76
CA LEU A 57 0.21 18.62 3.30
C LEU A 57 0.57 17.26 2.69
N GLN A 58 1.07 17.23 1.46
CA GLN A 58 1.40 16.00 0.72
C GLN A 58 2.51 16.27 -0.30
N GLY A 59 3.26 15.25 -0.75
CA GLY A 59 4.26 15.37 -1.82
C GLY A 59 5.44 16.33 -1.54
N ASN A 60 6.43 16.30 -2.44
CA ASN A 60 7.71 17.01 -2.35
C ASN A 60 8.40 16.84 -0.98
N GLY A 61 8.33 15.63 -0.42
CA GLY A 61 8.93 15.31 0.88
C GLY A 61 8.27 15.96 2.11
N ARG A 62 7.10 16.60 1.96
CA ARG A 62 6.36 17.21 3.09
C ARG A 62 5.78 16.18 4.05
N VAL A 63 5.49 14.98 3.53
CA VAL A 63 5.10 13.78 4.30
C VAL A 63 5.93 12.61 3.77
N PRO A 64 7.18 12.44 4.20
CA PRO A 64 8.02 11.35 3.72
C PRO A 64 7.55 10.02 4.31
N ILE A 65 7.60 8.98 3.47
CA ILE A 65 7.44 7.60 3.89
C ILE A 65 8.83 6.99 4.02
N VAL A 66 9.12 6.39 5.17
CA VAL A 66 10.40 5.76 5.46
C VAL A 66 10.14 4.30 5.78
N ILE A 67 10.83 3.39 5.09
CA ILE A 67 10.70 1.94 5.32
C ILE A 67 12.04 1.42 5.82
N ASP A 68 12.07 0.86 7.03
CA ASP A 68 13.28 0.36 7.70
C ASP A 68 14.45 1.38 7.72
N GLY A 69 14.13 2.66 7.84
CA GLY A 69 15.11 3.75 7.85
C GLY A 69 15.55 4.25 6.47
N SER A 70 15.08 3.62 5.38
CA SER A 70 15.28 4.10 4.00
C SER A 70 14.14 5.01 3.57
N LEU A 71 14.46 6.27 3.23
CA LEU A 71 13.49 7.21 2.66
C LEU A 71 12.98 6.66 1.33
N GLN A 72 11.66 6.55 1.20
CA GLN A 72 11.00 6.24 -0.05
C GLN A 72 10.51 7.53 -0.68
N SER A 73 10.92 7.76 -1.91
CA SER A 73 10.38 8.84 -2.72
C SER A 73 10.57 8.48 -4.18
N THR A 74 9.46 8.29 -4.89
CA THR A 74 9.45 8.35 -6.35
C THR A 74 8.56 9.52 -6.74
N ASN A 75 9.19 10.69 -6.88
CA ASN A 75 8.49 11.88 -7.34
C ASN A 75 8.15 11.71 -8.82
N THR A 76 6.85 11.78 -9.13
CA THR A 76 6.34 11.67 -10.49
C THR A 76 5.68 12.98 -10.88
N TRP A 77 6.19 13.62 -11.92
CA TRP A 77 5.57 14.80 -12.52
C TRP A 77 4.39 14.38 -13.41
N ARG A 78 3.21 14.91 -13.16
CA ARG A 78 1.96 14.58 -13.87
C ARG A 78 1.42 15.76 -14.70
N GLY A 79 2.28 16.72 -15.06
CA GLY A 79 1.86 17.91 -15.80
C GLY A 79 0.87 18.77 -15.00
N TYR A 80 -0.25 19.17 -15.62
CA TYR A 80 -1.30 19.97 -14.96
C TYR A 80 -1.94 19.29 -13.75
N GLN A 81 -1.78 17.98 -13.58
CA GLN A 81 -2.27 17.23 -12.41
C GLN A 81 -1.31 17.29 -11.21
N GLY A 82 -0.22 18.05 -11.31
CA GLY A 82 0.75 18.28 -10.23
C GLY A 82 1.84 17.21 -10.14
N SER A 83 2.45 17.07 -8.96
CA SER A 83 3.41 16.01 -8.65
C SER A 83 2.84 15.06 -7.60
N ALA A 84 3.21 13.78 -7.69
CA ALA A 84 2.86 12.75 -6.70
C ALA A 84 4.13 12.05 -6.21
N ASP A 85 4.27 11.90 -4.89
CA ASP A 85 5.35 11.13 -4.27
C ASP A 85 4.84 9.72 -4.00
N ARG A 86 5.18 8.79 -4.88
CA ARG A 86 4.66 7.42 -4.83
C ARG A 86 5.60 6.54 -4.02
N THR A 87 5.01 5.71 -3.17
CA THR A 87 5.69 4.60 -2.49
C THR A 87 4.99 3.29 -2.83
N TYR A 88 5.78 2.27 -3.18
CA TYR A 88 5.28 0.95 -3.54
C TYR A 88 5.78 -0.09 -2.55
N ILE A 89 4.84 -0.76 -1.88
CA ILE A 89 5.12 -1.86 -0.95
C ILE A 89 3.85 -2.69 -0.74
N ASP A 90 4.01 -4.01 -0.59
CA ASP A 90 2.91 -4.87 -0.14
C ASP A 90 2.78 -4.84 1.39
N MET A 91 1.58 -4.48 1.87
CA MET A 91 1.25 -4.44 3.30
C MET A 91 1.37 -5.79 4.01
N ASP A 92 1.36 -6.92 3.30
CA ASP A 92 1.57 -8.23 3.94
C ASP A 92 2.99 -8.45 4.46
N LEU A 93 3.95 -7.66 3.98
CA LEU A 93 5.34 -7.66 4.42
C LEU A 93 5.64 -6.54 5.41
N ILE A 94 4.62 -5.82 5.92
CA ILE A 94 4.74 -4.78 6.93
C ILE A 94 4.33 -5.30 8.30
N GLU A 95 5.17 -5.06 9.31
CA GLU A 95 4.89 -5.32 10.72
C GLU A 95 4.14 -4.16 11.38
N SER A 96 4.56 -2.93 11.10
CA SER A 96 3.96 -1.76 11.75
C SER A 96 4.11 -0.50 10.92
N ILE A 97 3.17 0.42 11.12
CA ILE A 97 3.16 1.74 10.49
C ILE A 97 3.01 2.78 11.60
N THR A 98 4.06 3.55 11.85
CA THR A 98 4.02 4.70 12.76
C THR A 98 3.76 5.97 11.99
N ILE A 99 2.71 6.69 12.37
CA ILE A 99 2.30 7.96 11.78
C ILE A 99 2.58 9.05 12.81
N GLU A 100 3.42 10.02 12.46
CA GLU A 100 3.67 11.22 13.26
C GLU A 100 3.12 12.43 12.48
N LYS A 101 2.11 13.11 13.03
CA LYS A 101 1.37 14.20 12.38
C LYS A 101 1.99 15.54 12.74
N GLY A 102 2.22 16.36 11.73
CA GLY A 102 2.84 17.68 11.85
C GLY A 102 4.36 17.61 12.02
N ALA A 103 5.01 18.79 11.99
CA ALA A 103 6.45 18.89 12.12
C ALA A 103 6.94 18.26 13.43
N SER A 104 8.02 17.48 13.33
CA SER A 104 8.62 16.79 14.45
C SER A 104 10.14 17.00 14.47
N LYS A 105 10.76 16.80 15.64
CA LYS A 105 12.23 16.75 15.79
C LYS A 105 12.78 15.32 15.70
N GLY A 106 11.96 14.35 15.34
CA GLY A 106 12.33 12.94 15.30
C GLY A 106 13.31 12.62 14.16
N LYS A 107 13.83 11.38 14.15
CA LYS A 107 14.58 10.87 12.99
C LYS A 107 13.72 10.98 11.73
N PHE A 108 14.36 11.33 10.61
CA PHE A 108 13.75 11.48 9.29
C PHE A 108 12.73 12.63 9.14
N SER A 109 12.80 13.65 9.99
CA SER A 109 11.86 14.79 9.96
C SER A 109 12.33 15.99 9.14
N GLY A 110 13.51 15.93 8.52
CA GLY A 110 14.02 17.03 7.70
C GLY A 110 13.10 17.30 6.51
N GLY A 111 12.50 18.50 6.44
CA GLY A 111 11.53 18.86 5.39
C GLY A 111 10.10 18.32 5.61
N ALA A 112 9.88 17.46 6.60
CA ALA A 112 8.63 16.77 6.88
C ALA A 112 7.61 17.63 7.63
N ILE A 113 7.22 18.78 7.05
CA ILE A 113 6.35 19.77 7.69
C ILE A 113 4.93 19.24 7.97
N GLY A 114 4.44 18.28 7.17
CA GLY A 114 3.14 17.64 7.33
C GLY A 114 3.15 16.50 8.34
N GLY A 115 4.32 15.94 8.63
CA GLY A 115 4.47 14.73 9.44
C GLY A 115 5.34 13.70 8.75
N THR A 116 5.51 12.53 9.38
CA THR A 116 6.27 11.41 8.81
C THR A 116 5.49 10.11 8.94
N ILE A 117 5.70 9.20 7.99
CA ILE A 117 5.18 7.84 8.06
C ILE A 117 6.37 6.90 8.06
N LYS A 118 6.47 6.05 9.08
CA LYS A 118 7.57 5.11 9.28
C LYS A 118 6.99 3.71 9.26
N MET A 119 7.38 2.92 8.28
CA MET A 119 6.99 1.53 8.16
C MET A 119 8.15 0.64 8.57
N LYS A 120 7.83 -0.41 9.33
CA LYS A 120 8.75 -1.48 9.68
C LYS A 120 8.30 -2.74 8.95
N THR A 121 9.18 -3.34 8.16
CA THR A 121 8.87 -4.62 7.50
C THR A 121 8.92 -5.77 8.51
N ILE A 122 8.25 -6.89 8.21
CA ILE A 122 8.22 -8.07 9.08
C ILE A 122 9.62 -8.58 9.41
N ASP A 123 9.81 -9.01 10.67
CA ASP A 123 11.04 -9.62 11.18
C ASP A 123 10.81 -11.10 11.52
N ALA A 124 11.90 -11.87 11.66
CA ALA A 124 11.86 -13.30 11.97
C ALA A 124 10.99 -13.60 13.21
N ALA A 125 11.08 -12.76 14.24
CA ALA A 125 10.29 -12.88 15.48
C ALA A 125 8.77 -12.73 15.28
N LYS A 126 8.29 -12.28 14.11
CA LYS A 126 6.86 -12.21 13.77
C LYS A 126 6.36 -13.44 13.01
N ILE A 127 7.26 -14.30 12.54
CA ILE A 127 6.94 -15.56 11.88
C ILE A 127 7.19 -16.75 12.81
N VAL A 128 8.25 -16.72 13.61
CA VAL A 128 8.60 -17.81 14.53
C VAL A 128 7.76 -17.74 15.81
N PRO A 129 7.01 -18.81 16.17
CA PRO A 129 6.27 -18.87 17.43
C PRO A 129 7.18 -18.74 18.65
N SER A 130 6.63 -18.24 19.77
CA SER A 130 7.39 -18.12 21.01
C SER A 130 7.84 -19.49 21.52
N GLY A 131 9.14 -19.65 21.74
CA GLY A 131 9.76 -20.90 22.21
C GLY A 131 10.32 -21.78 21.08
N ASP A 132 10.01 -21.47 19.82
CA ASP A 132 10.55 -22.14 18.66
C ASP A 132 11.70 -21.34 18.03
N ASN A 133 12.52 -22.01 17.22
CA ASN A 133 13.59 -21.39 16.45
C ASN A 133 13.26 -21.27 14.96
N PHE A 134 12.14 -21.86 14.50
CA PHE A 134 11.76 -21.91 13.09
C PHE A 134 10.28 -21.63 12.93
N GLY A 135 9.92 -20.94 11.84
CA GLY A 135 8.53 -20.63 11.53
C GLY A 135 8.30 -20.46 10.03
N ILE A 136 7.07 -20.76 9.62
CA ILE A 136 6.59 -20.56 8.25
C ILE A 136 5.37 -19.64 8.32
N LEU A 137 5.31 -18.66 7.42
CA LEU A 137 4.16 -17.81 7.21
C LEU A 137 3.52 -18.19 5.88
N PHE A 138 2.21 -18.39 5.88
CA PHE A 138 1.42 -18.50 4.66
C PHE A 138 0.14 -17.68 4.80
N LYS A 139 -0.14 -16.85 3.81
CA LYS A 139 -1.38 -16.06 3.69
C LYS A 139 -1.93 -16.23 2.28
N GLY A 140 -3.25 -16.35 2.18
CA GLY A 140 -3.95 -16.43 0.90
C GLY A 140 -5.27 -15.67 0.99
N GLY A 141 -5.60 -14.93 -0.06
CA GLY A 141 -6.87 -14.22 -0.17
C GLY A 141 -7.32 -14.15 -1.62
N THR A 142 -8.63 -14.14 -1.83
CA THR A 142 -9.24 -13.97 -3.16
C THR A 142 -10.40 -12.99 -3.09
N TYR A 143 -10.68 -12.35 -4.22
CA TYR A 143 -11.71 -11.33 -4.35
C TYR A 143 -12.48 -11.55 -5.66
N ASN A 144 -13.78 -11.28 -5.66
CA ASN A 144 -14.66 -11.49 -6.81
C ASN A 144 -15.38 -10.22 -7.31
N ASN A 145 -15.18 -9.07 -6.65
CA ASN A 145 -15.75 -7.79 -7.08
C ASN A 145 -14.79 -7.02 -8.01
N ASN A 146 -14.18 -7.73 -8.94
CA ASN A 146 -13.22 -7.17 -9.86
C ASN A 146 -13.11 -8.01 -11.14
N ARG A 147 -12.57 -7.37 -12.19
CA ARG A 147 -12.32 -7.98 -13.49
C ARG A 147 -10.89 -7.67 -13.89
N ARG A 148 -10.11 -8.70 -14.23
CA ARG A 148 -8.81 -8.46 -14.84
C ARG A 148 -9.04 -7.96 -16.28
N PRO A 149 -8.57 -6.75 -16.63
CA PRO A 149 -8.71 -6.26 -17.99
C PRO A 149 -7.81 -7.08 -18.94
N ASP A 150 -8.32 -7.33 -20.15
CA ASP A 150 -7.54 -7.82 -21.27
C ASP A 150 -7.16 -6.63 -22.13
N ILE A 151 -5.87 -6.32 -22.17
CA ILE A 151 -5.34 -5.05 -22.67
C ILE A 151 -4.50 -5.35 -23.89
N ALA A 152 -4.77 -4.64 -24.98
CA ALA A 152 -3.98 -4.75 -26.19
C ALA A 152 -2.51 -4.43 -25.90
N SER A 153 -1.61 -5.21 -26.48
CA SER A 153 -0.16 -4.99 -26.39
C SER A 153 0.30 -3.69 -27.06
N VAL A 154 -0.54 -3.11 -27.92
CA VAL A 154 -0.32 -1.84 -28.62
C VAL A 154 -1.10 -0.74 -27.90
N GLU A 155 -0.40 0.35 -27.52
CA GLU A 155 -0.96 1.45 -26.73
C GLU A 155 -2.17 2.11 -27.41
N ASP A 156 -2.11 2.33 -28.73
CA ASP A 156 -3.21 2.94 -29.51
C ASP A 156 -4.51 2.14 -29.43
N ASP A 157 -4.41 0.81 -29.35
CA ASP A 157 -5.55 -0.10 -29.28
C ASP A 157 -6.16 -0.19 -27.88
N GLN A 158 -5.45 0.24 -26.83
CA GLN A 158 -5.98 0.28 -25.46
C GLN A 158 -7.16 1.27 -25.35
N SER A 159 -7.23 2.27 -26.23
CA SER A 159 -8.33 3.23 -26.31
C SER A 159 -9.69 2.61 -26.69
N ASN A 160 -9.70 1.36 -27.17
CA ASN A 160 -10.89 0.61 -27.56
C ASN A 160 -11.35 -0.38 -26.47
N TYR A 161 -10.80 -0.30 -25.25
CA TYR A 161 -11.18 -1.18 -24.14
C TYR A 161 -12.69 -1.12 -23.88
N LYS A 162 -13.32 -2.29 -23.89
CA LYS A 162 -14.77 -2.43 -23.66
C LYS A 162 -15.06 -2.71 -22.19
N LEU A 163 -15.72 -1.74 -21.57
CA LEU A 163 -16.19 -1.84 -20.19
C LEU A 163 -17.22 -2.97 -20.03
N SER A 164 -17.11 -3.69 -18.91
CA SER A 164 -18.18 -4.59 -18.47
C SER A 164 -19.07 -3.90 -17.44
N ASN A 165 -20.37 -4.16 -17.52
CA ASN A 165 -21.34 -3.77 -16.48
C ASN A 165 -21.79 -4.98 -15.64
N GLY A 166 -21.14 -6.14 -15.81
CA GLY A 166 -21.46 -7.38 -15.12
C GLY A 166 -20.33 -7.87 -14.22
N ILE A 167 -20.65 -8.00 -12.93
CA ILE A 167 -19.83 -8.75 -11.96
C ILE A 167 -20.23 -10.22 -12.08
N ASN A 168 -19.26 -11.09 -12.35
CA ASN A 168 -19.47 -12.52 -12.19
C ASN A 168 -19.00 -12.94 -10.80
N SER A 169 -19.93 -13.22 -9.88
CA SER A 169 -19.63 -13.58 -8.49
C SER A 169 -18.81 -14.86 -8.33
N TYR A 170 -18.69 -15.67 -9.38
CA TYR A 170 -17.91 -16.91 -9.41
C TYR A 170 -16.52 -16.75 -10.05
N SER A 171 -16.14 -15.55 -10.50
CA SER A 171 -14.82 -15.27 -11.07
C SER A 171 -13.86 -14.82 -9.98
N PHE A 172 -12.92 -15.69 -9.61
CA PHE A 172 -11.89 -15.45 -8.59
C PHE A 172 -10.50 -15.26 -9.23
N ASN A 173 -10.43 -14.42 -10.27
CA ASN A 173 -9.20 -14.15 -11.03
C ASN A 173 -8.29 -13.10 -10.36
N ASN A 174 -8.56 -12.75 -9.11
CA ASN A 174 -7.82 -11.75 -8.33
C ASN A 174 -7.62 -12.24 -6.89
N GLY A 175 -6.53 -11.81 -6.26
CA GLY A 175 -6.15 -12.29 -4.95
C GLY A 175 -4.73 -11.91 -4.55
N SER A 176 -4.30 -12.45 -3.42
CA SER A 176 -2.93 -12.35 -2.97
C SER A 176 -2.46 -13.63 -2.31
N VAL A 177 -1.20 -13.97 -2.50
CA VAL A 177 -0.53 -15.06 -1.80
C VAL A 177 0.76 -14.51 -1.20
N THR A 178 0.99 -14.80 0.08
CA THR A 178 2.23 -14.48 0.75
C THR A 178 2.78 -15.73 1.40
N ALA A 179 4.06 -16.00 1.18
CA ALA A 179 4.78 -17.08 1.83
C ALA A 179 6.06 -16.53 2.47
N GLY A 180 6.43 -17.07 3.63
CA GLY A 180 7.65 -16.70 4.31
C GLY A 180 8.21 -17.82 5.15
N LEU A 181 9.51 -17.78 5.36
CA LEU A 181 10.25 -18.70 6.20
C LEU A 181 11.17 -17.88 7.08
N ALA A 182 11.21 -18.22 8.36
CA ALA A 182 12.07 -17.57 9.31
C ALA A 182 12.75 -18.58 10.23
N TYR A 183 13.95 -18.21 10.65
CA TYR A 183 14.72 -18.89 11.67
C TYR A 183 15.28 -17.85 12.64
N ILE A 184 15.26 -18.14 13.93
CA ILE A 184 15.80 -17.27 14.97
C ILE A 184 16.47 -18.11 16.05
N ASN A 185 17.69 -17.74 16.43
CA ASN A 185 18.37 -18.24 17.62
C ASN A 185 19.13 -17.09 18.30
N TYR A 186 19.98 -17.41 19.29
CA TYR A 186 20.73 -16.38 20.03
C TYR A 186 21.79 -15.65 19.18
N ASP A 187 22.39 -16.31 18.20
CA ASP A 187 23.52 -15.78 17.42
C ASP A 187 23.12 -15.27 16.02
N PHE A 188 21.97 -15.70 15.52
CA PHE A 188 21.58 -15.58 14.13
C PHE A 188 20.05 -15.56 13.97
N ASP A 189 19.60 -14.66 13.10
CA ASP A 189 18.24 -14.69 12.59
C ASP A 189 18.22 -14.50 11.09
N PHE A 190 17.24 -15.14 10.48
CA PHE A 190 17.02 -15.12 9.05
C PHE A 190 15.52 -15.05 8.80
N LEU A 191 15.15 -14.24 7.81
CA LEU A 191 13.82 -14.23 7.26
C LEU A 191 13.89 -14.04 5.75
N ILE A 192 13.14 -14.86 5.03
CA ILE A 192 12.80 -14.62 3.64
C ILE A 192 11.28 -14.65 3.51
N ALA A 193 10.71 -13.66 2.83
CA ALA A 193 9.29 -13.65 2.54
C ALA A 193 9.03 -13.07 1.15
N HIS A 194 8.00 -13.59 0.51
CA HIS A 194 7.53 -13.20 -0.80
C HIS A 194 6.02 -13.01 -0.80
N SER A 195 5.54 -11.97 -1.48
CA SER A 195 4.13 -11.66 -1.64
C SER A 195 3.84 -11.36 -3.10
N GLU A 196 2.82 -12.03 -3.64
CA GLU A 196 2.24 -11.75 -4.94
C GLU A 196 0.82 -11.22 -4.76
N ARG A 197 0.47 -10.19 -5.52
CA ARG A 197 -0.88 -9.65 -5.56
C ARG A 197 -1.33 -9.37 -6.97
N TYR A 198 -2.55 -9.80 -7.27
CA TYR A 198 -3.25 -9.56 -8.52
C TYR A 198 -4.56 -8.85 -8.20
N GLN A 199 -4.66 -7.59 -8.62
CA GLN A 199 -5.84 -6.75 -8.46
C GLN A 199 -6.38 -6.39 -9.85
N GLY A 200 -7.67 -6.65 -10.06
CA GLY A 200 -8.40 -6.27 -11.27
C GLY A 200 -9.12 -4.94 -11.10
N ASN A 201 -9.76 -4.50 -12.18
CA ASN A 201 -10.65 -3.35 -12.15
C ASN A 201 -11.87 -3.62 -11.28
N TYR A 202 -12.13 -2.76 -10.31
CA TYR A 202 -13.30 -2.92 -9.43
C TYR A 202 -14.57 -2.36 -10.07
N PHE A 203 -15.73 -2.73 -9.52
CA PHE A 203 -17.02 -2.19 -9.96
C PHE A 203 -17.57 -1.16 -8.97
N ALA A 204 -18.11 -0.06 -9.50
CA ALA A 204 -18.67 1.03 -8.70
C ALA A 204 -19.92 0.60 -7.91
N GLY A 205 -20.15 1.26 -6.78
CA GLY A 205 -21.37 1.06 -5.99
C GLY A 205 -22.64 1.43 -6.77
N LYS A 206 -23.76 0.79 -6.41
CA LYS A 206 -25.06 0.99 -7.08
C LYS A 206 -26.00 1.96 -6.37
N HIS A 207 -25.68 2.36 -5.14
CA HIS A 207 -26.58 3.12 -4.26
C HIS A 207 -25.93 4.42 -3.78
N GLY A 208 -26.74 5.45 -3.53
CA GLY A 208 -26.29 6.75 -3.02
C GLY A 208 -25.68 7.68 -4.07
N TYR A 209 -25.71 7.29 -5.34
CA TYR A 209 -25.20 8.09 -6.46
C TYR A 209 -26.12 9.28 -6.80
N ASP A 210 -27.39 9.18 -6.43
CA ASP A 210 -28.45 10.20 -6.58
C ASP A 210 -28.15 11.50 -5.83
N LYS A 211 -27.24 11.45 -4.84
CA LYS A 211 -26.80 12.62 -4.06
C LYS A 211 -25.83 13.53 -4.80
N TYR A 212 -25.28 13.07 -5.93
CA TYR A 212 -24.37 13.88 -6.75
C TYR A 212 -25.18 14.62 -7.82
N SER A 213 -25.04 15.94 -7.88
CA SER A 213 -25.86 16.81 -8.75
C SER A 213 -25.50 16.77 -10.23
N GLU A 214 -24.40 16.11 -10.59
CA GLU A 214 -23.86 16.04 -11.95
C GLU A 214 -23.79 14.61 -12.46
N LYS A 215 -23.78 14.44 -13.79
CA LYS A 215 -23.45 13.16 -14.43
C LYS A 215 -22.06 12.74 -13.95
N THR A 216 -22.01 11.74 -13.07
CA THR A 216 -20.75 11.15 -12.65
C THR A 216 -20.06 10.52 -13.86
N PRO A 217 -18.72 10.64 -14.00
CA PRO A 217 -18.00 10.03 -15.12
C PRO A 217 -18.05 8.49 -15.09
N ILE A 218 -18.46 7.93 -13.96
CA ILE A 218 -18.65 6.49 -13.73
C ILE A 218 -20.11 6.28 -13.33
N SER A 219 -20.79 5.39 -14.04
CA SER A 219 -22.17 4.99 -13.81
C SER A 219 -22.27 3.96 -12.67
N PRO A 220 -23.43 3.86 -11.99
CA PRO A 220 -23.65 2.87 -10.94
C PRO A 220 -23.42 1.43 -11.44
N GLY A 221 -22.58 0.66 -10.75
CA GLY A 221 -22.24 -0.71 -11.14
C GLY A 221 -21.30 -0.85 -12.33
N GLN A 222 -20.79 0.25 -12.89
CA GLN A 222 -19.83 0.22 -14.00
C GLN A 222 -18.43 -0.19 -13.51
N GLU A 223 -17.69 -0.88 -14.37
CA GLU A 223 -16.26 -1.15 -14.19
C GLU A 223 -15.46 0.16 -14.11
N VAL A 224 -14.60 0.29 -13.09
CA VAL A 224 -13.67 1.41 -12.93
C VAL A 224 -12.30 1.02 -13.46
N VAL A 225 -11.99 1.53 -14.65
CA VAL A 225 -10.71 1.29 -15.34
C VAL A 225 -9.53 1.97 -14.65
N ASN A 226 -8.32 1.54 -15.00
CA ASN A 226 -7.04 2.02 -14.49
C ASN A 226 -6.85 1.76 -12.99
N THR A 227 -7.50 0.70 -12.48
CA THR A 227 -7.42 0.29 -11.07
C THR A 227 -6.79 -1.09 -10.89
N SER A 228 -6.56 -1.80 -12.00
CA SER A 228 -5.86 -3.07 -12.02
C SER A 228 -4.33 -2.92 -11.91
N TYR A 229 -3.71 -3.84 -11.18
CA TYR A 229 -2.26 -3.97 -11.09
C TYR A 229 -1.85 -5.38 -10.64
N GLU A 230 -0.59 -5.70 -10.90
CA GLU A 230 0.10 -6.87 -10.41
C GLU A 230 1.32 -6.43 -9.60
N SER A 231 1.56 -7.04 -8.45
CA SER A 231 2.67 -6.69 -7.56
C SER A 231 3.39 -7.93 -7.07
N HIS A 232 4.73 -7.86 -7.10
CA HIS A 232 5.66 -8.87 -6.63
C HIS A 232 6.60 -8.23 -5.61
N SER A 233 6.56 -8.68 -4.37
CA SER A 233 7.39 -8.14 -3.28
C SER A 233 8.18 -9.23 -2.59
N SER A 234 9.49 -9.02 -2.44
CA SER A 234 10.35 -9.93 -1.70
C SER A 234 11.15 -9.17 -0.66
N ILE A 235 11.33 -9.79 0.50
CA ILE A 235 12.26 -9.34 1.53
C ILE A 235 13.18 -10.49 1.94
N LEU A 236 14.43 -10.15 2.20
CA LEU A 236 15.43 -11.02 2.82
C LEU A 236 16.09 -10.22 3.94
N LYS A 237 16.06 -10.76 5.15
CA LYS A 237 16.71 -10.21 6.33
C LYS A 237 17.65 -11.24 6.93
N ILE A 238 18.86 -10.82 7.24
CA ILE A 238 19.88 -11.61 7.91
C ILE A 238 20.42 -10.78 9.07
N GLY A 239 20.35 -11.32 10.28
CA GLY A 239 20.92 -10.76 11.49
C GLY A 239 21.98 -11.69 12.07
N LEU A 240 23.14 -11.13 12.43
CA LEU A 240 24.25 -11.86 13.07
C LEU A 240 24.65 -11.14 14.35
N ASN A 241 24.47 -11.80 15.50
CA ASN A 241 24.95 -11.33 16.79
C ASN A 241 26.38 -11.86 16.98
N ILE A 242 27.38 -11.01 16.78
CA ILE A 242 28.81 -11.37 16.93
C ILE A 242 29.15 -11.58 18.42
N ASN A 243 28.53 -10.78 19.28
CA ASN A 243 28.60 -10.86 20.74
C ASN A 243 27.37 -10.12 21.33
N PRO A 244 27.19 -10.08 22.67
CA PRO A 244 26.00 -9.46 23.28
C PRO A 244 25.79 -7.96 22.98
N TYR A 245 26.78 -7.26 22.44
CA TYR A 245 26.74 -5.82 22.16
C TYR A 245 26.83 -5.48 20.68
N ASN A 246 27.28 -6.42 19.84
CA ASN A 246 27.58 -6.17 18.43
C ASN A 246 26.70 -7.05 17.55
N ARG A 247 25.90 -6.40 16.71
CA ARG A 247 25.03 -7.04 15.71
C ARG A 247 25.27 -6.45 14.33
N VAL A 248 25.23 -7.32 13.32
CA VAL A 248 25.25 -6.94 11.91
C VAL A 248 23.93 -7.35 11.28
N ASP A 249 23.26 -6.39 10.64
CA ASP A 249 21.99 -6.61 9.94
C ASP A 249 22.14 -6.32 8.44
N ILE A 250 21.64 -7.24 7.62
CA ILE A 250 21.51 -7.08 6.17
C ILE A 250 20.04 -7.20 5.83
N ASN A 251 19.48 -6.16 5.20
CA ASN A 251 18.09 -6.13 4.76
C ASN A 251 18.04 -5.81 3.26
N LEU A 252 17.49 -6.73 2.49
CA LEU A 252 17.26 -6.60 1.06
C LEU A 252 15.76 -6.64 0.80
N ARG A 253 15.26 -5.62 0.10
CA ARG A 253 13.86 -5.54 -0.35
C ARG A 253 13.84 -5.34 -1.86
N ARG A 254 13.04 -6.15 -2.55
CA ARG A 254 12.69 -5.96 -3.96
C ARG A 254 11.18 -5.82 -4.08
N HIS A 255 10.75 -4.84 -4.84
CA HIS A 255 9.34 -4.64 -5.16
C HIS A 255 9.22 -4.32 -6.64
N GLU A 256 8.33 -5.02 -7.33
CA GLU A 256 8.01 -4.83 -8.73
C GLU A 256 6.50 -4.71 -8.88
N GLN A 257 6.04 -3.72 -9.62
CA GLN A 257 4.62 -3.44 -9.78
C GLN A 257 4.32 -3.06 -11.22
N LYS A 258 3.36 -3.77 -11.81
CA LYS A 258 2.90 -3.57 -13.17
C LYS A 258 1.45 -3.08 -13.13
N ALA A 259 1.24 -1.82 -13.52
CA ALA A 259 -0.11 -1.30 -13.75
C ALA A 259 -0.74 -2.02 -14.94
N GLY A 260 -2.05 -2.28 -14.87
CA GLY A 260 -2.78 -2.90 -15.97
C GLY A 260 -2.88 -1.96 -17.15
N GLU A 261 -3.65 -0.87 -17.02
CA GLU A 261 -4.04 0.01 -18.12
C GLU A 261 -3.26 1.33 -18.10
N VAL A 262 -2.97 1.91 -19.27
CA VAL A 262 -2.45 3.28 -19.36
C VAL A 262 -3.62 4.27 -19.17
N LEU A 263 -3.37 5.32 -18.39
CA LEU A 263 -4.31 6.40 -18.02
C LEU A 263 -5.48 6.61 -19.01
N SER A 264 -6.70 6.49 -18.48
CA SER A 264 -8.00 6.63 -19.16
C SER A 264 -8.33 8.04 -19.69
N ALA A 265 -7.35 8.93 -19.86
CA ALA A 265 -7.58 10.26 -20.43
C ALA A 265 -8.20 10.18 -21.85
N GLY A 266 -7.81 9.19 -22.65
CA GLY A 266 -8.41 8.93 -23.96
C GLY A 266 -9.82 8.31 -23.93
N LEU A 267 -10.14 7.54 -22.88
CA LEU A 267 -11.46 6.90 -22.71
C LEU A 267 -12.53 7.90 -22.25
N LEU A 268 -12.17 8.83 -21.36
CA LEU A 268 -13.08 9.88 -20.89
C LEU A 268 -13.36 10.94 -21.97
N GLN A 269 -12.39 11.24 -22.84
CA GLN A 269 -12.58 12.22 -23.91
C GLN A 269 -13.65 11.77 -24.93
N LYS A 270 -13.76 10.46 -25.20
CA LYS A 270 -14.82 9.91 -26.05
C LYS A 270 -16.20 9.94 -25.39
N MET A 271 -16.30 9.76 -24.07
CA MET A 271 -17.59 9.86 -23.35
C MET A 271 -18.09 11.30 -23.21
N ALA A 272 -17.19 12.29 -23.21
CA ALA A 272 -17.55 13.71 -23.19
C ALA A 272 -17.99 14.25 -24.57
N LEU A 273 -17.76 13.48 -25.64
CA LEU A 273 -18.06 13.84 -27.03
C LEU A 273 -19.24 13.06 -27.62
N SER A 274 -19.95 12.26 -26.82
CA SER A 274 -21.15 11.50 -27.20
C SER A 274 -22.35 11.89 -26.35
#